data_AF-A0A1I6M6P1-F1
#
_entry.id   AF-A0A1I6M6P1-F1
#
_cell.length_a   1.000
_cell.length_b   1.000
_cell.length_c   1.000
_cell.angle_alpha   90.00
_cell.angle_beta   90.00
_cell.angle_gamma   90.00
#
_symmetry.space_group_name_H-M   'P 1'
#
loop_
_entity.id
_entity.type
_entity.pdbx_description
1 polymer ?
#
loop_
_entity_poly.entity_id
_entity_poly.type
_entity_poly.pdbx_seq_one_letter_code
_entity_poly.pdbx_strand_id
1 'polypeptide(L)'
;MSTLQEYRCDVCGITSTNPTHWFVIQCGPTELKVQRWDTETANARGARHYCGEAHAQVYVSRWFEVLCAPAVRDFSGTTIPDSGTVGLE
;
A
#
# COMPACT_ATOMS: atom_id res chain seq x y z
N MET A 1 30.29 7.56 -1.78
CA MET A 1 29.69 6.39 -1.11
C MET A 1 28.27 6.26 -1.62
N SER A 2 27.98 5.24 -2.43
CA SER A 2 26.63 5.01 -2.96
C SER A 2 25.81 4.37 -1.86
N THR A 3 24.83 5.08 -1.31
CA THR A 3 23.86 4.49 -0.38
C THR A 3 23.02 3.49 -1.16
N LEU A 4 23.29 2.19 -1.01
CA LEU A 4 22.44 1.15 -1.58
C LEU A 4 21.07 1.28 -0.93
N GLN A 5 20.07 1.57 -1.76
CA GLN A 5 18.71 1.77 -1.29
C GLN A 5 18.10 0.41 -0.96
N GLU A 6 17.73 0.23 0.30
CA GLU A 6 17.07 -0.99 0.78
C GLU A 6 15.55 -0.78 0.77
N TYR A 7 14.85 -1.75 0.17
CA TYR A 7 13.39 -1.74 0.09
C TYR A 7 12.82 -2.83 0.99
N ARG A 8 11.67 -2.56 1.61
CA ARG A 8 11.05 -3.45 2.60
C ARG A 8 9.64 -3.82 2.19
N CYS A 9 9.32 -5.11 2.19
CA CYS A 9 7.97 -5.57 1.95
C CYS A 9 7.02 -5.13 3.07
N ASP A 10 5.92 -4.47 2.71
CA ASP A 10 4.91 -3.97 3.65
C ASP A 10 4.13 -5.08 4.37
N VAL A 11 4.16 -6.32 3.87
CA VAL A 11 3.39 -7.45 4.43
C VAL A 11 4.24 -8.33 5.35
N CYS A 12 5.36 -8.86 4.87
CA CYS A 12 6.19 -9.79 5.63
C CYS A 12 7.45 -9.15 6.21
N GLY A 13 7.77 -7.91 5.83
CA GLY A 13 8.93 -7.19 6.34
C GLY A 13 10.28 -7.60 5.75
N ILE A 14 10.33 -8.53 4.79
CA ILE A 14 11.59 -8.88 4.10
C ILE A 14 12.19 -7.62 3.47
N THR A 15 13.51 -7.45 3.60
CA THR A 15 14.23 -6.36 2.96
C THR A 15 15.08 -6.87 1.79
N SER A 16 15.28 -6.03 0.78
CA SER A 16 16.14 -6.34 -0.35
C SER A 16 16.74 -5.07 -0.95
N THR A 17 18.03 -5.14 -1.28
CA THR A 17 18.73 -4.12 -2.09
C THR A 17 18.62 -4.40 -3.59
N ASN A 18 18.18 -5.61 -3.98
CA ASN A 18 17.95 -5.99 -5.37
C ASN A 18 16.61 -6.76 -5.52
N PRO A 19 15.47 -6.07 -5.42
CA PRO A 19 14.13 -6.67 -5.44
C PRO A 19 13.69 -7.12 -6.85
N THR A 20 14.20 -8.27 -7.29
CA THR A 20 13.75 -8.93 -8.52
C THR A 20 12.42 -9.65 -8.27
N HIS A 21 11.43 -9.49 -9.18
CA HIS A 21 10.06 -10.04 -9.06
C HIS A 21 9.17 -9.42 -7.98
N TRP A 22 9.55 -8.25 -7.48
CA TRP A 22 8.71 -7.49 -6.57
C TRP A 22 7.67 -6.69 -7.34
N PHE A 23 6.69 -6.19 -6.60
CA PHE A 23 5.64 -5.32 -7.09
C PHE A 23 5.65 -4.01 -6.31
N VAL A 24 5.30 -2.93 -7.02
CA VAL A 24 5.08 -1.62 -6.43
C VAL A 24 3.60 -1.30 -6.57
N ILE A 25 2.95 -0.94 -5.47
CA ILE A 25 1.56 -0.48 -5.47
C ILE A 25 1.51 0.98 -5.04
N GLN A 26 0.80 1.79 -5.82
CA GLN A 26 0.49 3.18 -5.49
C GLN A 26 -1.02 3.31 -5.28
N CYS A 27 -1.41 3.79 -4.10
CA CYS A 27 -2.80 4.06 -3.77
C CYS A 27 -3.12 5.52 -4.12
N GLY A 28 -3.90 5.72 -5.17
CA GLY A 28 -4.49 7.02 -5.50
C GLY A 28 -5.86 7.22 -4.85
N PRO A 29 -6.49 8.39 -5.06
CA PRO A 29 -7.81 8.69 -4.50
C PRO A 29 -8.95 7.88 -5.17
N THR A 30 -8.80 7.49 -6.43
CA THR A 30 -9.83 6.80 -7.23
C THR A 30 -9.35 5.49 -7.85
N GLU A 31 -8.04 5.23 -7.81
CA GLU A 31 -7.43 4.10 -8.47
C GLU A 31 -6.31 3.49 -7.64
N LEU A 32 -6.13 2.18 -7.79
CA LEU A 32 -5.01 1.44 -7.25
C LEU A 32 -4.12 0.98 -8.42
N LYS A 33 -2.89 1.48 -8.49
CA LYS A 33 -1.93 1.11 -9.54
C LYS A 33 -1.01 0.01 -9.03
N VAL A 34 -1.12 -1.18 -9.62
CA VAL A 34 -0.20 -2.29 -9.37
C VAL A 34 0.78 -2.39 -10.53
N GLN A 35 2.08 -2.26 -10.23
CA GLN A 35 3.15 -2.25 -11.23
C GLN A 35 4.20 -3.30 -10.88
N ARG A 36 4.87 -3.85 -11.91
CA ARG A 36 6.10 -4.62 -11.69
C ARG A 36 7.16 -3.71 -11.08
N TRP A 37 8.13 -4.30 -10.39
CA TRP A 37 9.25 -3.56 -9.83
C TRP A 37 9.93 -2.70 -10.90
N ASP A 38 10.03 -1.41 -10.61
CA ASP A 38 10.83 -0.45 -11.33
C ASP A 38 11.39 0.57 -10.33
N THR A 39 12.65 0.94 -10.48
CA THR A 39 13.34 1.80 -9.52
C THR A 39 12.73 3.19 -9.44
N GLU A 40 12.23 3.74 -10.54
CA GLU A 40 11.57 5.06 -10.52
C GLU A 40 10.25 4.98 -9.75
N THR A 41 9.40 4.01 -10.07
CA THR A 41 8.10 3.82 -9.40
C THR A 41 8.25 3.43 -7.93
N ALA A 42 9.26 2.64 -7.56
CA ALA A 42 9.57 2.26 -6.19
C ALA A 42 10.03 3.44 -5.32
N ASN A 43 10.61 4.46 -5.96
CA ASN A 43 11.05 5.71 -5.32
C ASN A 43 10.01 6.82 -5.32
N ALA A 44 8.89 6.61 -6.01
CA ALA A 44 7.79 7.56 -6.02
C ALA A 44 7.20 7.72 -4.60
N ARG A 45 6.70 8.92 -4.29
CA ARG A 45 6.03 9.16 -3.00
C ARG A 45 4.80 8.28 -2.87
N GLY A 46 4.65 7.63 -1.72
CA GLY A 46 3.53 6.74 -1.43
C GLY A 46 3.60 5.38 -2.12
N ALA A 47 4.73 5.06 -2.76
CA ALA A 47 5.00 3.71 -3.27
C ALA A 47 5.12 2.71 -2.11
N ARG A 48 4.34 1.63 -2.19
CA ARG A 48 4.41 0.48 -1.28
C ARG A 48 5.05 -0.70 -1.99
N HIS A 49 5.84 -1.49 -1.27
CA HIS A 49 6.69 -2.53 -1.85
C HIS A 49 6.21 -3.92 -1.41
N TYR A 50 6.15 -4.86 -2.35
CA TYR A 50 5.69 -6.23 -2.10
C TYR A 50 6.62 -7.25 -2.73
N CYS A 51 7.11 -8.20 -1.94
CA CYS A 51 8.13 -9.16 -2.38
C CYS A 51 7.61 -10.30 -3.29
N GLY A 52 6.34 -10.25 -3.67
CA GLY A 52 5.73 -11.24 -4.54
C GLY A 52 4.24 -11.01 -4.70
N GLU A 53 3.63 -11.76 -5.63
CA GLU A 53 2.23 -11.63 -6.00
C GLU A 53 1.29 -11.85 -4.80
N ALA A 54 1.53 -12.88 -3.99
CA ALA A 54 0.69 -13.19 -2.84
C ALA A 54 0.60 -12.03 -1.85
N HIS A 55 1.73 -11.37 -1.56
CA HIS A 55 1.75 -10.20 -0.67
C HIS A 55 1.13 -8.97 -1.31
N ALA A 56 1.32 -8.76 -2.62
CA ALA A 56 0.64 -7.70 -3.35
C ALA A 56 -0.89 -7.90 -3.31
N GLN A 57 -1.37 -9.13 -3.53
CA GLN A 57 -2.78 -9.49 -3.53
C GLN A 57 -3.44 -9.25 -2.18
N VAL A 58 -2.76 -9.53 -1.05
CA VAL A 58 -3.27 -9.20 0.29
C VAL A 58 -3.61 -7.71 0.39
N TYR A 59 -2.75 -6.83 -0.14
CA TYR A 59 -3.03 -5.40 -0.10
C TYR A 59 -4.17 -4.99 -1.02
N VAL A 60 -4.23 -5.55 -2.24
CA VAL A 60 -5.34 -5.30 -3.17
C VAL A 60 -6.67 -5.70 -2.56
N SER A 61 -6.76 -6.89 -1.95
CA SER A 61 -7.98 -7.35 -1.27
C SER A 61 -8.40 -6.41 -0.15
N ARG A 62 -7.44 -5.98 0.70
CA ARG A 62 -7.72 -5.03 1.79
C ARG A 62 -8.18 -3.67 1.29
N TRP A 63 -7.62 -3.20 0.17
CA TRP A 63 -8.07 -1.95 -0.45
C TRP A 63 -9.53 -2.05 -0.91
N PHE A 64 -9.93 -3.19 -1.51
CA PHE A 64 -11.34 -3.44 -1.82
C PHE A 64 -12.21 -3.51 -0.57
N GLU A 65 -11.74 -4.10 0.53
CA GLU A 65 -12.48 -4.14 1.80
C GLU A 65 -12.72 -2.74 2.37
N VAL A 66 -11.76 -1.82 2.27
CA VAL A 66 -11.94 -0.42 2.73
C VAL A 66 -12.97 0.31 1.87
N LEU A 67 -12.98 0.09 0.55
CA LEU A 67 -13.97 0.71 -0.34
C LEU A 67 -15.37 0.08 -0.25
N CYS A 68 -15.43 -1.23 0.00
CA CYS A 68 -16.68 -1.99 0.07
C CYS A 68 -17.19 -2.20 1.50
N ALA A 69 -16.44 -1.79 2.53
CA ALA A 69 -16.94 -1.77 3.89
C ALA A 69 -18.17 -0.84 3.88
N PRO A 70 -19.38 -1.34 4.23
CA PRO A 70 -20.47 -0.44 4.47
C PRO A 70 -19.97 0.55 5.51
N ALA A 71 -20.05 1.86 5.23
CA ALA A 71 -19.74 2.89 6.22
C ALA A 71 -20.39 2.42 7.50
N VAL A 72 -19.57 2.14 8.54
CA VAL A 72 -20.07 1.57 9.79
C VAL A 72 -21.25 2.45 10.18
N ARG A 73 -22.45 1.90 10.07
CA ARG A 73 -23.62 2.54 10.64
C ARG A 73 -23.47 2.22 12.11
N ASP A 74 -22.85 3.13 12.85
CA ASP A 74 -22.97 3.12 14.29
C ASP A 74 -24.45 2.91 14.61
N PHE A 75 -24.76 1.95 15.49
CA PHE A 75 -26.14 1.62 15.90
C PHE A 75 -26.91 2.84 16.45
N SER A 76 -26.24 3.98 16.63
CA SER A 76 -26.75 5.29 17.03
C SER A 76 -27.25 6.16 15.87
N GLY A 77 -27.25 5.70 14.61
CA GLY A 77 -27.82 6.44 13.48
C GLY A 77 -27.13 7.78 13.16
N THR A 78 -25.90 7.98 13.64
CA THR A 78 -25.09 9.16 13.34
C THR A 78 -24.05 8.78 12.30
N THR A 79 -24.07 9.44 11.14
CA THR A 79 -23.04 9.31 10.11
C THR A 79 -21.74 9.90 10.64
N ILE A 80 -20.76 9.07 10.96
CA ILE A 80 -19.40 9.51 11.21
C ILE A 80 -18.71 9.68 9.86
N PRO A 81 -18.26 10.89 9.48
CA PRO A 81 -17.36 11.02 8.33
C PRO A 81 -16.08 10.27 8.66
N ASP A 82 -15.63 9.44 7.71
CA ASP A 82 -14.34 8.76 7.72
C ASP A 82 -13.24 9.77 8.09
N SER A 83 -12.83 9.76 9.37
CA SER A 83 -11.67 10.51 9.84
C SER A 83 -10.42 9.76 9.39
N GLY A 84 -10.17 9.80 8.09
CA GLY A 84 -8.85 9.59 7.50
C GLY A 84 -7.91 10.70 7.96
N THR A 85 -7.49 10.65 9.23
CA THR A 85 -6.32 11.40 9.71
C THR A 85 -5.14 10.46 9.76
N VAL A 86 -4.32 10.56 8.70
CA VAL A 86 -2.90 10.27 8.76
C VAL A 86 -2.32 11.10 9.89
N GLY A 87 -1.95 10.45 11.00
CA GLY A 87 -1.13 11.06 12.03
C GLY A 87 0.29 11.24 11.51
N LEU A 88 0.60 12.43 11.01
CA LEU A 88 1.90 13.05 11.22
C LEU A 88 1.83 13.79 12.55
N GLU A 89 2.55 13.30 13.57
CA GLU A 89 3.29 14.04 14.61
C GLU A 89 4.03 13.05 15.51
#